data_AF-A0A925VH80-F1
#
_entry.id   AF-A0A925VH80-F1
#
_cell.length_a   1.000
_cell.length_b   1.000
_cell.length_c   1.000
_cell.angle_alpha   90.00
_cell.angle_beta   90.00
_cell.angle_gamma   90.00
#
_symmetry.space_group_name_H-M   'P 1'
#
loop_
_entity.id
_entity.type
_entity.pdbx_description
1 polymer ?
#
loop_
_entity_poly.entity_id
_entity_poly.type
_entity_poly.pdbx_seq_one_letter_code
_entity_poly.pdbx_strand_id
1 'polypeptide(L)'
;YLKPFIARFASAIRRQHPGALIFLESEPLQPEGLPWGEVDPAGVVNASHWYDAITLFAKRPALRASVDVYTGRPVFGAQQVRAMFERQIGLLRQHSAQIMGNCPTLIGEFGLPYDLNGGAAFHTGDWSAHERLLGLYYDALDAHLVSATQWNYTADNDNRWGDHWNGEDLSIFSRDQQRDPFDVDSGGRATAGFCRPYARRTAGTPTTMRFDRASRTFELGYTGDPAITAPSEIYVPRIQYPNGYQATLTSGRAERDEANQLLYVYDAEGGEQRVVIFPQT
;
A
#
# COMPACT_ATOMS: atom_id res chain seq x y z
N TYR A 1 -1.86 -28.12 9.62
CA TYR A 1 -0.50 -28.13 10.22
C TYR A 1 -0.02 -26.73 10.60
N LEU A 2 -0.39 -25.66 9.86
CA LEU A 2 -0.05 -24.27 10.19
C LEU A 2 -0.58 -23.80 11.54
N LYS A 3 -1.87 -24.02 11.86
CA LYS A 3 -2.46 -23.51 13.12
C LYS A 3 -1.69 -23.95 14.39
N PRO A 4 -1.41 -25.25 14.63
CA PRO A 4 -0.66 -25.65 15.82
C PRO A 4 0.76 -25.06 15.88
N PHE A 5 1.40 -24.88 14.71
CA PHE A 5 2.70 -24.22 14.63
C PHE A 5 2.59 -22.74 15.03
N ILE A 6 1.66 -22.01 14.42
CA ILE A 6 1.41 -20.59 14.70
C ILE A 6 1.07 -20.39 16.17
N ALA A 7 0.24 -21.25 16.76
CA ALA A 7 -0.12 -21.13 18.18
C ALA A 7 1.09 -21.27 19.11
N ARG A 8 1.99 -22.23 18.81
CA ARG A 8 3.25 -22.40 19.54
C ARG A 8 4.20 -21.22 19.34
N PHE A 9 4.30 -20.71 18.11
CA PHE A 9 5.10 -19.54 17.78
C PHE A 9 4.60 -18.30 18.53
N ALA A 10 3.30 -18.00 18.45
CA ALA A 10 2.66 -16.90 19.16
C ALA A 10 2.89 -16.98 20.67
N SER A 11 2.72 -18.16 21.28
CA SER A 11 3.01 -18.38 22.69
C SER A 11 4.49 -18.11 23.03
N ALA A 12 5.42 -18.55 22.18
CA ALA A 12 6.84 -18.33 22.38
C ALA A 12 7.24 -16.85 22.31
N ILE A 13 6.77 -16.13 21.30
CA ILE A 13 7.01 -14.69 21.15
C ILE A 13 6.39 -13.92 22.31
N ARG A 14 5.15 -14.22 22.68
CA ARG A 14 4.42 -13.48 23.72
C ARG A 14 4.91 -13.72 25.14
N ARG A 15 5.69 -14.77 25.40
CA ARG A 15 6.46 -14.90 26.66
C ARG A 15 7.51 -13.81 26.80
N GLN A 16 8.02 -13.26 25.69
CA GLN A 16 9.03 -12.18 25.69
C GLN A 16 8.40 -10.81 25.40
N HIS A 17 7.38 -10.78 24.53
CA HIS A 17 6.67 -9.56 24.14
C HIS A 17 5.14 -9.78 24.18
N PRO A 18 4.48 -9.61 25.34
CA PRO A 18 3.06 -9.97 25.53
C PRO A 18 2.09 -9.31 24.54
N GLY A 19 2.37 -8.08 24.11
CA GLY A 19 1.53 -7.33 23.17
C GLY A 19 1.84 -7.56 21.68
N ALA A 20 2.65 -8.57 21.33
CA ALA A 20 3.05 -8.78 19.94
C ALA A 20 1.85 -9.21 19.07
N LEU A 21 1.65 -8.48 17.98
CA LEU A 21 0.79 -8.91 16.88
C LEU A 21 1.51 -10.02 16.10
N ILE A 22 0.76 -11.04 15.69
CA ILE A 22 1.29 -12.17 14.91
C ILE A 22 0.72 -12.09 13.51
N PHE A 23 1.59 -11.82 12.54
CA PHE A 23 1.25 -11.69 11.12
C PHE A 23 1.18 -13.08 10.50
N LEU A 24 0.06 -13.39 9.86
CA LEU A 24 -0.27 -14.71 9.35
C LEU A 24 -0.38 -14.71 7.84
N GLU A 25 0.24 -15.69 7.22
CA GLU A 25 0.08 -16.00 5.80
C GLU A 25 -0.44 -17.44 5.66
N SER A 26 -1.29 -17.65 4.65
CA SER A 26 -1.67 -18.99 4.21
C SER A 26 -0.69 -19.52 3.16
N GLU A 27 -0.90 -20.74 2.69
CA GLU A 27 -0.17 -21.21 1.51
C GLU A 27 -0.47 -20.29 0.30
N PRO A 28 0.53 -19.95 -0.53
CA PRO A 28 0.30 -19.19 -1.75
C PRO A 28 -0.74 -19.85 -2.65
N LEU A 29 -1.63 -19.04 -3.24
CA LEU A 29 -2.68 -19.48 -4.16
C LEU A 29 -3.71 -20.48 -3.57
N GLN A 30 -3.77 -20.63 -2.24
CA GLN A 30 -4.77 -21.46 -1.58
C GLN A 30 -6.07 -20.66 -1.39
N PRO A 31 -7.16 -20.94 -2.15
CA PRO A 31 -8.35 -20.09 -2.15
C PRO A 31 -9.11 -20.10 -0.82
N GLU A 32 -9.01 -21.20 -0.08
CA GLU A 32 -9.64 -21.38 1.24
C GLU A 32 -8.91 -20.62 2.36
N GLY A 33 -7.68 -20.15 2.09
CA GLY A 33 -6.80 -19.45 3.03
C GLY A 33 -6.61 -20.17 4.36
N LEU A 34 -6.40 -19.39 5.43
CA LEU A 34 -6.16 -19.90 6.78
C LEU A 34 -7.33 -19.48 7.70
N PRO A 35 -8.30 -20.37 8.00
CA PRO A 35 -9.37 -20.05 8.93
C PRO A 35 -8.80 -19.70 10.31
N TRP A 36 -9.36 -18.71 11.01
CA TRP A 36 -8.92 -18.32 12.35
C TRP A 36 -10.12 -17.89 13.18
N GLY A 37 -10.37 -18.59 14.30
CA GLY A 37 -11.58 -18.42 15.10
C GLY A 37 -11.29 -18.08 16.56
N GLU A 38 -12.36 -18.02 17.37
CA GLU A 38 -12.29 -17.62 18.78
C GLU A 38 -11.43 -18.54 19.66
N VAL A 39 -11.29 -19.81 19.26
CA VAL A 39 -10.45 -20.80 19.96
C VAL A 39 -8.96 -20.65 19.62
N ASP A 40 -8.64 -19.92 18.56
CA ASP A 40 -7.28 -19.65 18.13
C ASP A 40 -6.73 -18.39 18.84
N PRO A 41 -5.39 -18.23 19.00
CA PRO A 41 -4.82 -17.06 19.67
C PRO A 41 -5.27 -15.72 19.06
N ALA A 42 -5.73 -14.80 19.91
CA ALA A 42 -6.07 -13.43 19.51
C ALA A 42 -4.84 -12.60 19.10
N GLY A 43 -5.05 -11.36 18.64
CA GLY A 43 -3.98 -10.42 18.29
C GLY A 43 -3.18 -10.84 17.06
N VAL A 44 -3.87 -11.35 16.05
CA VAL A 44 -3.29 -11.73 14.76
C VAL A 44 -3.61 -10.69 13.68
N VAL A 45 -2.87 -10.72 12.58
CA VAL A 45 -3.09 -9.87 11.40
C VAL A 45 -3.02 -10.77 10.17
N ASN A 46 -3.99 -10.67 9.25
CA ASN A 46 -3.86 -11.30 7.93
C ASN A 46 -2.80 -10.52 7.14
N ALA A 47 -1.72 -11.20 6.76
CA ALA A 47 -0.55 -10.63 6.09
C ALA A 47 -0.39 -11.14 4.64
N SER A 48 -1.48 -11.61 4.02
CA SER A 48 -1.49 -12.13 2.64
C SER A 48 -0.79 -11.23 1.63
N HIS A 49 -0.15 -11.82 0.63
CA HIS A 49 0.49 -11.10 -0.47
C HIS A 49 -0.48 -10.88 -1.63
N TRP A 50 -0.25 -9.84 -2.41
CA TRP A 50 -0.97 -9.60 -3.66
C TRP A 50 -0.03 -9.09 -4.74
N TYR A 51 -0.08 -9.70 -5.91
CA TYR A 51 0.64 -9.24 -7.09
C TYR A 51 -0.27 -9.28 -8.32
N ASP A 52 -0.09 -8.33 -9.23
CA ASP A 52 -0.56 -8.44 -10.61
C ASP A 52 0.26 -9.52 -11.33
N ALA A 53 -0.20 -10.77 -11.21
CA ALA A 53 0.56 -11.96 -11.61
C ALA A 53 1.05 -11.89 -13.06
N ILE A 54 0.21 -11.43 -14.01
CA ILE A 54 0.61 -11.38 -15.42
C ILE A 54 1.72 -10.35 -15.62
N THR A 55 1.61 -9.15 -15.02
CA THR A 55 2.66 -8.15 -15.10
C THR A 55 3.95 -8.61 -14.40
N LEU A 56 3.84 -9.27 -13.24
CA LEU A 56 4.96 -9.81 -12.49
C LEU A 56 5.77 -10.82 -13.31
N PHE A 57 5.11 -11.83 -13.90
CA PHE A 57 5.78 -12.88 -14.66
C PHE A 57 6.22 -12.43 -16.06
N ALA A 58 5.37 -11.70 -16.79
CA ALA A 58 5.67 -11.30 -18.16
C ALA A 58 6.59 -10.06 -18.24
N LYS A 59 6.80 -9.36 -17.11
CA LYS A 59 7.56 -8.10 -17.03
C LYS A 59 7.07 -7.07 -18.04
N ARG A 60 5.75 -7.03 -18.28
CA ARG A 60 5.07 -6.13 -19.21
C ARG A 60 3.70 -5.74 -18.66
N PRO A 61 3.26 -4.47 -18.82
CA PRO A 61 1.95 -4.04 -18.33
C PRO A 61 0.79 -4.85 -18.94
N ALA A 62 0.06 -5.61 -18.11
CA ALA A 62 -1.05 -6.46 -18.53
C ALA A 62 -2.42 -5.74 -18.50
N LEU A 63 -2.49 -4.48 -18.90
CA LEU A 63 -3.68 -3.64 -18.69
C LEU A 63 -4.76 -3.77 -19.76
N ARG A 64 -4.48 -4.39 -20.92
CA ARG A 64 -5.49 -4.62 -21.97
C ARG A 64 -6.10 -6.01 -21.90
N ALA A 65 -5.34 -6.98 -21.41
CA ALA A 65 -5.76 -8.36 -21.22
C ALA A 65 -4.95 -8.97 -20.08
N SER A 66 -5.63 -9.61 -19.14
CA SER A 66 -5.03 -10.33 -18.00
C SER A 66 -5.87 -11.57 -17.66
N VAL A 67 -5.49 -12.28 -16.61
CA VAL A 67 -6.23 -13.44 -16.07
C VAL A 67 -6.41 -13.23 -14.57
N ASP A 68 -7.64 -13.40 -14.10
CA ASP A 68 -7.92 -13.37 -12.66
C ASP A 68 -7.49 -14.71 -12.04
N VAL A 69 -6.38 -14.70 -11.31
CA VAL A 69 -5.78 -15.90 -10.70
C VAL A 69 -6.70 -16.60 -9.69
N TYR A 70 -7.69 -15.89 -9.12
CA TYR A 70 -8.64 -16.50 -8.18
C TYR A 70 -9.79 -17.23 -8.87
N THR A 71 -10.15 -16.83 -10.10
CA THR A 71 -11.28 -17.42 -10.84
C THR A 71 -10.85 -18.20 -12.09
N GLY A 72 -9.59 -18.06 -12.51
CA GLY A 72 -9.06 -18.59 -13.76
C GLY A 72 -9.63 -17.91 -15.01
N ARG A 73 -10.43 -16.85 -14.87
CA ARG A 73 -11.14 -16.23 -16.00
C ARG A 73 -10.29 -15.14 -16.66
N PRO A 74 -10.30 -15.04 -18.00
CA PRO A 74 -9.66 -13.94 -18.70
C PRO A 74 -10.43 -12.63 -18.45
N VAL A 75 -9.69 -11.53 -18.37
CA VAL A 75 -10.21 -10.18 -18.15
C VAL A 75 -9.68 -9.25 -19.24
N PHE A 76 -10.58 -8.54 -19.92
CA PHE A 76 -10.25 -7.70 -21.07
C PHE A 76 -10.65 -6.23 -20.84
N GLY A 77 -9.76 -5.32 -21.23
CA GLY A 77 -9.95 -3.88 -21.11
C GLY A 77 -9.45 -3.29 -19.80
N ALA A 78 -8.87 -2.09 -19.86
CA ALA A 78 -8.21 -1.45 -18.73
C ALA A 78 -9.12 -1.20 -17.53
N GLN A 79 -10.39 -0.87 -17.78
CA GLN A 79 -11.38 -0.70 -16.70
C GLN A 79 -11.65 -2.02 -15.97
N GLN A 80 -11.80 -3.13 -16.72
CA GLN A 80 -12.07 -4.44 -16.13
C GLN A 80 -10.84 -5.00 -15.40
N VAL A 81 -9.64 -4.74 -15.91
CA VAL A 81 -8.38 -5.10 -15.23
C VAL A 81 -8.23 -4.31 -13.92
N ARG A 82 -8.53 -3.00 -13.92
CA ARG A 82 -8.56 -2.22 -12.68
C ARG A 82 -9.58 -2.76 -11.68
N ALA A 83 -10.81 -3.03 -12.13
CA ALA A 83 -11.86 -3.60 -11.28
C ALA A 83 -11.49 -5.00 -10.77
N MET A 84 -10.67 -5.76 -11.51
CA MET A 84 -10.11 -7.02 -11.05
C MET A 84 -9.14 -6.80 -9.89
N PHE A 85 -8.18 -5.87 -10.00
CA PHE A 85 -7.23 -5.58 -8.91
C PHE A 85 -7.96 -5.18 -7.62
N GLU A 86 -8.92 -4.26 -7.73
CA GLU A 86 -9.76 -3.84 -6.60
C GLU A 86 -10.54 -5.00 -6.00
N ARG A 87 -11.17 -5.84 -6.82
CA ARG A 87 -11.88 -7.03 -6.34
C ARG A 87 -10.95 -7.98 -5.59
N GLN A 88 -9.76 -8.26 -6.11
CA GLN A 88 -8.81 -9.19 -5.52
C GLN A 88 -8.34 -8.72 -4.13
N ILE A 89 -7.99 -7.44 -3.98
CA ILE A 89 -7.67 -6.85 -2.67
C ILE A 89 -8.87 -6.93 -1.73
N GLY A 90 -10.07 -6.64 -2.24
CA GLY A 90 -11.31 -6.73 -1.48
C GLY A 90 -11.59 -8.13 -0.94
N LEU A 91 -11.28 -9.18 -1.73
CA LEU A 91 -11.42 -10.57 -1.28
C LEU A 91 -10.48 -10.88 -0.11
N LEU A 92 -9.25 -10.36 -0.10
CA LEU A 92 -8.32 -10.55 1.02
C LEU A 92 -8.84 -9.89 2.31
N ARG A 93 -9.40 -8.68 2.21
CA ARG A 93 -10.06 -8.01 3.35
C ARG A 93 -11.31 -8.77 3.83
N GLN A 94 -12.14 -9.23 2.89
CA GLN A 94 -13.33 -10.02 3.20
C GLN A 94 -12.97 -11.35 3.88
N HIS A 95 -11.87 -11.97 3.47
CA HIS A 95 -11.34 -13.17 4.12
C HIS A 95 -11.06 -12.89 5.60
N SER A 96 -10.39 -11.78 5.92
CA SER A 96 -10.13 -11.40 7.32
C SER A 96 -11.43 -11.24 8.11
N ALA A 97 -12.42 -10.56 7.52
CA ALA A 97 -13.72 -10.28 8.13
C ALA A 97 -14.54 -11.56 8.41
N GLN A 98 -14.58 -12.49 7.45
CA GLN A 98 -15.50 -13.63 7.48
C GLN A 98 -14.87 -14.90 8.06
N ILE A 99 -13.56 -15.09 7.84
CA ILE A 99 -12.89 -16.38 8.06
C ILE A 99 -11.78 -16.26 9.11
N MET A 100 -11.28 -15.05 9.42
CA MET A 100 -10.22 -14.83 10.41
C MET A 100 -10.64 -13.95 11.60
N GLY A 101 -11.88 -14.07 12.05
CA GLY A 101 -12.38 -13.38 13.24
C GLY A 101 -12.32 -11.85 13.16
N ASN A 102 -12.43 -11.30 11.94
CA ASN A 102 -12.35 -9.86 11.68
C ASN A 102 -11.04 -9.20 12.15
N CYS A 103 -9.92 -9.93 12.04
CA CYS A 103 -8.61 -9.38 12.32
C CYS A 103 -8.20 -8.30 11.28
N PRO A 104 -7.25 -7.41 11.61
CA PRO A 104 -6.72 -6.44 10.66
C PRO A 104 -6.11 -7.12 9.43
N THR A 105 -6.17 -6.43 8.29
CA THR A 105 -5.55 -6.86 7.02
C THR A 105 -4.38 -5.95 6.68
N LEU A 106 -3.20 -6.54 6.52
CA LEU A 106 -2.03 -5.96 5.90
C LEU A 106 -1.74 -6.76 4.63
N ILE A 107 -1.56 -6.09 3.49
CA ILE A 107 -1.01 -6.76 2.31
C ILE A 107 0.50 -6.87 2.51
N GLY A 108 0.97 -8.04 2.91
CA GLY A 108 2.36 -8.27 3.36
C GLY A 108 3.41 -8.07 2.26
N GLU A 109 3.02 -8.29 1.01
CA GLU A 109 3.83 -7.94 -0.15
C GLU A 109 2.95 -7.55 -1.32
N PHE A 110 3.39 -6.53 -2.05
CA PHE A 110 2.93 -6.21 -3.40
C PHE A 110 3.98 -5.41 -4.14
N GLY A 111 3.87 -5.31 -5.46
CA GLY A 111 4.79 -4.49 -6.25
C GLY A 111 4.78 -4.83 -7.73
N LEU A 112 5.83 -4.41 -8.42
CA LEU A 112 6.07 -4.72 -9.83
C LEU A 112 7.57 -4.84 -10.12
N PRO A 113 7.95 -5.58 -11.18
CA PRO A 113 9.32 -5.60 -11.68
C PRO A 113 9.75 -4.23 -12.20
N TYR A 114 10.91 -3.76 -11.75
CA TYR A 114 11.54 -2.53 -12.22
C TYR A 114 12.26 -2.70 -13.56
N ASP A 115 12.63 -3.93 -13.93
CA ASP A 115 13.07 -4.32 -15.28
C ASP A 115 11.93 -4.48 -16.29
N LEU A 116 10.77 -3.89 -16.01
CA LEU A 116 9.60 -3.80 -16.90
C LEU A 116 9.99 -3.36 -18.32
N ASN A 117 9.39 -4.01 -19.32
CA ASN A 117 9.64 -3.77 -20.73
C ASN A 117 11.13 -3.92 -21.12
N GLY A 118 11.84 -4.84 -20.46
CA GLY A 118 13.27 -5.08 -20.70
C GLY A 118 14.16 -3.99 -20.13
N GLY A 119 13.78 -3.39 -18.99
CA GLY A 119 14.57 -2.38 -18.30
C GLY A 119 14.65 -1.03 -19.03
N ALA A 120 13.69 -0.70 -19.90
CA ALA A 120 13.75 0.53 -20.69
C ALA A 120 13.98 1.79 -19.84
N ALA A 121 13.35 1.84 -18.66
CA ALA A 121 13.47 2.96 -17.71
C ALA A 121 14.89 3.14 -17.15
N PHE A 122 15.73 2.10 -17.14
CA PHE A 122 17.13 2.17 -16.66
C PHE A 122 17.95 3.14 -17.50
N HIS A 123 17.67 3.21 -18.80
CA HIS A 123 18.40 4.04 -19.74
C HIS A 123 17.72 5.39 -19.97
N THR A 124 16.39 5.42 -20.00
CA THR A 124 15.64 6.65 -20.27
C THR A 124 15.42 7.51 -19.03
N GLY A 125 15.42 6.91 -17.84
CA GLY A 125 14.95 7.55 -16.61
C GLY A 125 13.43 7.78 -16.58
N ASP A 126 12.69 7.29 -17.58
CA ASP A 126 11.23 7.44 -17.64
C ASP A 126 10.55 6.27 -16.92
N TRP A 127 10.08 6.55 -15.71
CA TRP A 127 9.36 5.60 -14.86
C TRP A 127 7.83 5.66 -15.02
N SER A 128 7.30 6.39 -16.02
CA SER A 128 5.86 6.65 -16.16
C SER A 128 5.01 5.37 -16.21
N ALA A 129 5.53 4.28 -16.77
CA ALA A 129 4.84 2.99 -16.80
C ALA A 129 4.71 2.38 -15.39
N HIS A 130 5.80 2.36 -14.63
CA HIS A 130 5.85 1.89 -13.24
C HIS A 130 4.97 2.75 -12.35
N GLU A 131 5.09 4.08 -12.44
CA GLU A 131 4.27 5.01 -11.66
C GLU A 131 2.78 4.85 -11.94
N ARG A 132 2.40 4.61 -13.20
CA ARG A 132 1.01 4.36 -13.57
C ARG A 132 0.50 3.04 -13.01
N LEU A 133 1.29 1.97 -13.03
CA LEU A 133 0.91 0.68 -12.48
C LEU A 133 0.82 0.73 -10.95
N LEU A 134 1.82 1.28 -10.28
CA LEU A 134 1.80 1.49 -8.82
C LEU A 134 0.57 2.31 -8.42
N GLY A 135 0.25 3.38 -9.15
CA GLY A 135 -0.96 4.16 -8.91
C GLY A 135 -2.24 3.32 -8.96
N LEU A 136 -2.37 2.39 -9.91
CA LEU A 136 -3.52 1.47 -9.98
C LEU A 136 -3.56 0.48 -8.81
N TYR A 137 -2.40 0.01 -8.36
CA TYR A 137 -2.31 -0.92 -7.23
C TYR A 137 -2.67 -0.22 -5.92
N TYR A 138 -2.11 0.96 -5.69
CA TYR A 138 -2.46 1.78 -4.55
C TYR A 138 -3.93 2.25 -4.56
N ASP A 139 -4.50 2.57 -5.72
CA ASP A 139 -5.94 2.86 -5.82
C ASP A 139 -6.80 1.67 -5.35
N ALA A 140 -6.37 0.42 -5.63
CA ALA A 140 -7.06 -0.78 -5.15
C ALA A 140 -6.89 -1.00 -3.64
N LEU A 141 -5.73 -0.66 -3.07
CA LEU A 141 -5.50 -0.67 -1.62
C LEU A 141 -6.37 0.37 -0.91
N ASP A 142 -6.37 1.60 -1.42
CA ASP A 142 -7.13 2.74 -0.91
C ASP A 142 -8.64 2.45 -0.91
N ALA A 143 -9.16 1.83 -1.98
CA ALA A 143 -10.57 1.45 -2.11
C ALA A 143 -11.06 0.51 -0.99
N HIS A 144 -10.16 -0.23 -0.35
CA HIS A 144 -10.48 -1.15 0.75
C HIS A 144 -9.92 -0.70 2.10
N LEU A 145 -9.27 0.47 2.16
CA LEU A 145 -8.61 1.00 3.37
C LEU A 145 -7.64 -0.01 4.01
N VAL A 146 -6.94 -0.78 3.19
CA VAL A 146 -5.96 -1.76 3.66
C VAL A 146 -4.55 -1.17 3.64
N SER A 147 -3.76 -1.48 4.66
CA SER A 147 -2.33 -1.17 4.67
C SER A 147 -1.57 -2.17 3.79
N ALA A 148 -0.38 -1.80 3.33
CA ALA A 148 0.46 -2.69 2.53
C ALA A 148 1.95 -2.41 2.71
N THR A 149 2.78 -3.40 2.38
CA THR A 149 4.24 -3.30 2.34
C THR A 149 4.72 -3.59 0.93
N GLN A 150 5.25 -2.57 0.25
CA GLN A 150 5.74 -2.71 -1.13
C GLN A 150 7.06 -3.47 -1.12
N TRP A 151 7.13 -4.55 -1.90
CA TRP A 151 8.33 -5.31 -2.15
C TRP A 151 9.13 -4.65 -3.28
N ASN A 152 10.35 -4.15 -3.06
CA ASN A 152 11.09 -4.10 -1.79
C ASN A 152 12.03 -2.88 -1.72
N TYR A 153 12.89 -2.83 -0.71
CA TYR A 153 14.07 -1.97 -0.65
C TYR A 153 15.31 -2.83 -0.41
N THR A 154 16.26 -2.76 -1.34
CA THR A 154 17.51 -3.53 -1.33
C THR A 154 18.66 -2.56 -1.58
N ALA A 155 19.49 -2.32 -0.57
CA ALA A 155 20.46 -1.24 -0.56
C ALA A 155 21.65 -1.44 -1.54
N ASP A 156 21.86 -2.66 -2.00
CA ASP A 156 22.85 -3.08 -2.98
C ASP A 156 22.26 -3.44 -4.35
N ASN A 157 20.97 -3.17 -4.58
CA ASN A 157 20.34 -3.43 -5.88
C ASN A 157 21.08 -2.72 -7.02
N ASP A 158 21.26 -3.43 -8.13
CA ASP A 158 21.81 -2.90 -9.39
C ASP A 158 20.91 -3.26 -10.59
N ASN A 159 21.09 -2.58 -11.72
CA ASN A 159 20.25 -2.80 -12.91
C ASN A 159 20.57 -4.12 -13.64
N ARG A 160 21.67 -4.79 -13.31
CA ARG A 160 22.16 -5.98 -14.00
C ARG A 160 21.63 -7.27 -13.36
N TRP A 161 21.59 -7.31 -12.05
CA TRP A 161 21.27 -8.48 -11.23
C TRP A 161 20.07 -8.25 -10.31
N GLY A 162 19.52 -7.04 -10.29
CA GLY A 162 18.40 -6.68 -9.43
C GLY A 162 18.83 -6.71 -7.97
N ASP A 163 18.09 -7.44 -7.13
CA ASP A 163 18.33 -7.54 -5.70
C ASP A 163 19.40 -8.59 -5.30
N HIS A 164 20.12 -9.14 -6.29
CA HIS A 164 21.09 -10.22 -6.13
C HIS A 164 20.49 -11.53 -5.57
N TRP A 165 19.17 -11.66 -5.57
CA TRP A 165 18.43 -12.82 -5.08
C TRP A 165 17.52 -13.37 -6.18
N ASN A 166 17.83 -14.57 -6.67
CA ASN A 166 17.04 -15.28 -7.70
C ASN A 166 16.76 -14.49 -9.01
N GLY A 167 17.45 -13.36 -9.24
CA GLY A 167 17.28 -12.52 -10.42
C GLY A 167 16.02 -11.66 -10.40
N GLU A 168 15.47 -11.38 -9.22
CA GLU A 168 14.35 -10.46 -9.05
C GLU A 168 14.84 -9.01 -9.08
N ASP A 169 14.04 -8.13 -9.67
CA ASP A 169 14.30 -6.69 -9.66
C ASP A 169 13.04 -5.94 -9.24
N LEU A 170 12.70 -6.02 -7.96
CA LEU A 170 11.47 -5.43 -7.39
C LEU A 170 11.77 -4.17 -6.55
N SER A 171 13.04 -3.79 -6.42
CA SER A 171 13.42 -2.77 -5.45
C SER A 171 12.98 -1.36 -5.84
N ILE A 172 12.54 -0.54 -4.89
CA ILE A 172 12.28 0.88 -5.14
C ILE A 172 13.56 1.71 -5.30
N PHE A 173 14.73 1.09 -5.12
CA PHE A 173 16.04 1.73 -5.14
C PHE A 173 17.01 0.95 -6.06
N SER A 174 17.94 1.66 -6.69
CA SER A 174 19.10 1.06 -7.36
C SER A 174 20.31 1.98 -7.25
N ARG A 175 21.49 1.41 -7.03
CA ARG A 175 22.77 2.16 -7.04
C ARG A 175 23.04 2.82 -8.38
N ASP A 176 22.59 2.22 -9.47
CA ASP A 176 22.74 2.77 -10.82
C ASP A 176 21.85 4.00 -11.06
N GLN A 177 20.85 4.24 -10.22
CA GLN A 177 20.02 5.45 -10.26
C GLN A 177 20.49 6.51 -9.25
N GLN A 178 21.44 6.18 -8.37
CA GLN A 178 21.97 7.11 -7.38
C GLN A 178 22.98 8.04 -8.04
N ARG A 179 22.56 9.28 -8.31
CA ARG A 179 23.39 10.32 -8.93
C ARG A 179 24.16 11.14 -7.90
N ASP A 180 23.64 11.24 -6.68
CA ASP A 180 24.24 11.96 -5.56
C ASP A 180 24.10 11.11 -4.29
N PRO A 181 25.19 10.61 -3.70
CA PRO A 181 25.12 9.80 -2.48
C PRO A 181 24.72 10.59 -1.22
N PHE A 182 24.71 11.93 -1.27
CA PHE A 182 24.30 12.78 -0.15
C PHE A 182 22.83 13.19 -0.23
N ASP A 183 22.17 12.98 -1.36
CA ASP A 183 20.73 13.15 -1.52
C ASP A 183 20.02 11.83 -1.16
N VAL A 184 19.18 11.90 -0.12
CA VAL A 184 18.45 10.73 0.41
C VAL A 184 17.43 10.17 -0.57
N ASP A 185 16.95 10.97 -1.52
CA ASP A 185 16.02 10.54 -2.56
C ASP A 185 16.74 10.00 -3.82
N SER A 186 18.07 10.16 -3.88
CA SER A 186 18.87 9.72 -5.02
C SER A 186 18.96 8.20 -5.08
N GLY A 187 18.67 7.63 -6.26
CA GLY A 187 18.56 6.17 -6.44
C GLY A 187 17.13 5.66 -6.40
N GLY A 188 16.16 6.50 -6.01
CA GLY A 188 14.75 6.15 -6.08
C GLY A 188 14.29 5.84 -7.50
N ARG A 189 13.49 4.78 -7.63
CA ARG A 189 12.89 4.31 -8.89
C ARG A 189 11.37 4.44 -8.80
N ALA A 190 10.77 5.17 -9.74
CA ALA A 190 9.32 5.43 -9.77
C ALA A 190 8.76 6.06 -8.47
N THR A 191 9.53 6.91 -7.79
CA THR A 191 9.17 7.49 -6.48
C THR A 191 7.80 8.18 -6.49
N ALA A 192 7.44 8.89 -7.56
CA ALA A 192 6.13 9.55 -7.66
C ALA A 192 4.95 8.58 -7.78
N GLY A 193 5.21 7.29 -8.04
CA GLY A 193 4.22 6.22 -8.12
C GLY A 193 3.76 5.70 -6.75
N PHE A 194 4.67 5.66 -5.77
CA PHE A 194 4.39 5.11 -4.43
C PHE A 194 4.40 6.16 -3.33
N CYS A 195 5.16 7.26 -3.48
CA CYS A 195 5.19 8.36 -2.52
C CYS A 195 3.96 9.25 -2.71
N ARG A 196 2.84 8.83 -2.13
CA ARG A 196 1.49 9.43 -2.24
C ARG A 196 1.06 9.98 -0.88
N PRO A 197 0.18 11.00 -0.83
CA PRO A 197 -0.45 11.42 0.41
C PRO A 197 -1.33 10.30 0.99
N TYR A 198 -1.32 10.15 2.32
CA TYR A 198 -2.16 9.18 3.02
C TYR A 198 -2.35 9.57 4.49
N ALA A 199 -3.43 9.07 5.09
CA ALA A 199 -3.66 9.21 6.52
C ALA A 199 -2.77 8.21 7.30
N ARG A 200 -1.78 8.72 8.03
CA ARG A 200 -0.94 7.93 8.93
C ARG A 200 -1.70 7.54 10.19
N ARG A 201 -2.53 8.46 10.68
CA ARG A 201 -3.39 8.31 11.85
C ARG A 201 -4.68 9.07 11.63
N THR A 202 -5.78 8.51 12.10
CA THR A 202 -7.10 9.13 12.01
C THR A 202 -7.74 9.18 13.39
N ALA A 203 -8.21 10.34 13.80
CA ALA A 203 -8.94 10.56 15.04
C ALA A 203 -10.41 10.08 14.90
N GLY A 204 -10.56 8.79 14.59
CA GLY A 204 -11.85 8.18 14.27
C GLY A 204 -11.68 6.99 13.33
N THR A 205 -12.78 6.58 12.70
CA THR A 205 -12.79 5.45 11.77
C THR A 205 -12.73 5.94 10.32
N PRO A 206 -11.67 5.64 9.56
CA PRO A 206 -11.62 5.98 8.13
C PRO A 206 -12.77 5.32 7.36
N THR A 207 -13.40 6.10 6.48
CA THR A 207 -14.49 5.64 5.61
C THR A 207 -14.11 5.68 4.14
N THR A 208 -13.25 6.62 3.75
CA THR A 208 -12.74 6.75 2.38
C THR A 208 -11.31 7.27 2.40
N MET A 209 -10.46 6.75 1.53
CA MET A 209 -9.16 7.34 1.20
C MET A 209 -8.97 7.24 -0.32
N ARG A 210 -8.50 8.31 -0.97
CA ARG A 210 -8.26 8.31 -2.41
C ARG A 210 -7.21 9.36 -2.77
N PHE A 211 -6.32 9.03 -3.68
CA PHE A 211 -5.44 10.00 -4.32
C PHE A 211 -5.57 9.93 -5.85
N ASP A 212 -6.08 10.99 -6.47
CA ASP A 212 -6.09 11.15 -7.91
C ASP A 212 -4.75 11.71 -8.37
N ARG A 213 -3.93 10.87 -9.03
CA ARG A 213 -2.59 11.29 -9.49
C ARG A 213 -2.64 12.36 -10.59
N ALA A 214 -3.70 12.40 -11.40
CA ALA A 214 -3.78 13.32 -12.53
C ALA A 214 -4.07 14.76 -12.04
N SER A 215 -5.02 14.92 -11.12
CA SER A 215 -5.31 16.22 -10.49
C SER A 215 -4.46 16.50 -9.24
N ARG A 216 -3.73 15.49 -8.74
CA ARG A 216 -3.00 15.49 -7.46
C ARG A 216 -3.92 15.82 -6.27
N THR A 217 -5.18 15.38 -6.36
CA THR A 217 -6.17 15.59 -5.30
C THR A 217 -6.21 14.38 -4.39
N PHE A 218 -5.96 14.60 -3.10
CA PHE A 218 -6.14 13.61 -2.05
C PHE A 218 -7.44 13.88 -1.29
N GLU A 219 -8.17 12.82 -0.99
CA GLU A 219 -9.40 12.86 -0.20
C GLU A 219 -9.33 11.83 0.92
N LEU A 220 -9.64 12.27 2.13
CA LEU A 220 -9.85 11.43 3.30
C LEU A 220 -11.24 11.70 3.86
N GLY A 221 -12.04 10.65 4.01
CA GLY A 221 -13.29 10.65 4.77
C GLY A 221 -13.14 9.78 6.01
N TYR A 222 -13.70 10.22 7.14
CA TYR A 222 -13.72 9.44 8.37
C TYR A 222 -14.89 9.84 9.28
N THR A 223 -15.32 8.92 10.14
CA THR A 223 -16.23 9.25 11.24
C THR A 223 -15.39 9.61 12.46
N GLY A 224 -15.42 10.88 12.86
CA GLY A 224 -14.67 11.40 14.00
C GLY A 224 -15.13 10.79 15.33
N ASP A 225 -14.15 10.47 16.18
CA ASP A 225 -14.39 9.99 17.55
C ASP A 225 -14.04 11.10 18.55
N PRO A 226 -15.04 11.73 19.21
CA PRO A 226 -14.80 12.81 20.18
C PRO A 226 -13.97 12.40 21.40
N ALA A 227 -13.80 11.10 21.68
CA ALA A 227 -12.94 10.64 22.75
C ALA A 227 -11.44 10.76 22.41
N ILE A 228 -11.09 10.88 21.12
CA ILE A 228 -9.72 11.02 20.65
C ILE A 228 -9.36 12.51 20.58
N THR A 229 -8.48 12.95 21.47
CA THR A 229 -8.00 14.35 21.53
C THR A 229 -6.76 14.60 20.69
N ALA A 230 -6.08 13.55 20.24
CA ALA A 230 -4.95 13.65 19.32
C ALA A 230 -5.45 13.98 17.89
N PRO A 231 -4.68 14.74 17.09
CA PRO A 231 -5.07 15.07 15.73
C PRO A 231 -5.02 13.85 14.81
N SER A 232 -5.77 13.92 13.70
CA SER A 232 -5.46 13.08 12.55
C SER A 232 -4.13 13.54 11.92
N GLU A 233 -3.29 12.61 11.51
CA GLU A 233 -1.99 12.87 10.87
C GLU A 233 -2.05 12.43 9.41
N ILE A 234 -1.86 13.36 8.47
CA ILE A 234 -1.83 13.09 7.04
C ILE A 234 -0.43 13.39 6.51
N TYR A 235 0.19 12.43 5.85
CA TYR A 235 1.43 12.65 5.09
C TYR A 235 1.11 13.34 3.78
N VAL A 236 1.84 14.40 3.43
CA VAL A 236 1.61 15.21 2.22
C VAL A 236 2.94 15.39 1.48
N PRO A 237 3.28 14.47 0.54
CA PRO A 237 4.62 14.42 0.00
C PRO A 237 4.96 15.57 -0.97
N ARG A 238 6.13 16.21 -0.77
CA ARG A 238 6.64 17.29 -1.65
C ARG A 238 6.75 16.89 -3.11
N ILE A 239 7.05 15.62 -3.42
CA ILE A 239 7.13 15.13 -4.80
C ILE A 239 5.78 15.26 -5.54
N GLN A 240 4.66 15.21 -4.82
CA GLN A 240 3.32 15.43 -5.37
C GLN A 240 2.96 16.91 -5.38
N TYR A 241 3.47 17.69 -4.43
CA TYR A 241 3.12 19.11 -4.23
C TYR A 241 4.36 20.03 -4.22
N PRO A 242 5.14 20.11 -5.32
CA PRO A 242 6.41 20.84 -5.34
C PRO A 242 6.25 22.35 -5.11
N ASN A 243 5.07 22.89 -5.44
CA ASN A 243 4.72 24.30 -5.26
C ASN A 243 3.80 24.51 -4.04
N GLY A 244 3.71 23.53 -3.14
CA GLY A 244 2.78 23.53 -2.03
C GLY A 244 1.37 23.04 -2.39
N TYR A 245 0.52 23.01 -1.37
CA TYR A 245 -0.85 22.51 -1.44
C TYR A 245 -1.83 23.41 -0.67
N GLN A 246 -3.10 23.27 -0.98
CA GLN A 246 -4.23 23.77 -0.18
C GLN A 246 -4.98 22.57 0.42
N ALA A 247 -5.64 22.81 1.55
CA ALA A 247 -6.45 21.80 2.22
C ALA A 247 -7.80 22.41 2.63
N THR A 248 -8.89 21.70 2.35
CA THR A 248 -10.22 22.01 2.88
C THR A 248 -10.65 20.93 3.86
N LEU A 249 -11.31 21.36 4.92
CA LEU A 249 -11.82 20.50 5.99
C LEU A 249 -13.32 20.71 6.11
N THR A 250 -14.07 19.66 6.44
CA THR A 250 -15.48 19.82 6.85
C THR A 250 -15.60 20.69 8.10
N SER A 251 -14.75 20.44 9.09
CA SER A 251 -14.72 21.17 10.37
C SER A 251 -13.31 21.15 10.97
N GLY A 252 -13.12 21.86 12.08
CA GLY A 252 -11.86 21.90 12.80
C GLY A 252 -10.81 22.84 12.19
N ARG A 253 -9.55 22.61 12.54
CA ARG A 253 -8.40 23.37 12.01
C ARG A 253 -7.31 22.45 11.54
N ALA A 254 -6.46 22.96 10.64
CA ALA A 254 -5.26 22.28 10.19
C ALA A 254 -4.00 23.03 10.60
N GLU A 255 -2.97 22.28 10.99
CA GLU A 255 -1.62 22.78 11.24
C GLU A 255 -0.63 22.01 10.36
N ARG A 256 0.31 22.73 9.75
CA ARG A 256 1.30 22.14 8.82
C ARG A 256 2.64 21.99 9.50
N ASP A 257 3.26 20.85 9.29
CA ASP A 257 4.66 20.59 9.59
C ASP A 257 5.38 20.28 8.28
N GLU A 258 5.87 21.36 7.66
CA GLU A 258 6.54 21.31 6.35
C GLU A 258 7.87 20.54 6.41
N ALA A 259 8.53 20.50 7.58
CA ALA A 259 9.79 19.79 7.75
C ALA A 259 9.59 18.28 7.63
N ASN A 260 8.51 17.76 8.24
CA ASN A 260 8.18 16.34 8.21
C ASN A 260 7.15 15.97 7.12
N GLN A 261 6.69 16.95 6.32
CA GLN A 261 5.68 16.77 5.29
C GLN A 261 4.36 16.23 5.85
N LEU A 262 3.89 16.81 6.95
CA LEU A 262 2.68 16.41 7.66
C LEU A 262 1.63 17.54 7.72
N LEU A 263 0.38 17.13 7.65
CA LEU A 263 -0.79 17.95 7.95
C LEU A 263 -1.50 17.33 9.17
N TYR A 264 -1.59 18.08 10.26
CA TYR A 264 -2.35 17.72 11.44
C TYR A 264 -3.74 18.32 11.37
N VAL A 265 -4.78 17.52 11.61
CA VAL A 265 -6.18 17.98 11.64
C VAL A 265 -6.74 17.80 13.04
N TYR A 266 -7.08 18.92 13.69
CA TYR A 266 -7.59 18.99 15.06
C TYR A 266 -9.08 19.34 15.08
N ASP A 267 -9.70 19.03 16.22
CA ASP A 267 -11.03 19.51 16.61
C ASP A 267 -12.08 19.30 15.51
N ALA A 268 -11.94 18.21 14.76
CA ALA A 268 -12.98 17.77 13.87
C ALA A 268 -14.17 17.38 14.77
N GLU A 269 -15.34 17.95 14.52
CA GLU A 269 -16.53 17.61 15.28
C GLU A 269 -16.78 16.09 15.23
N GLY A 270 -17.54 15.56 16.20
CA GLY A 270 -18.03 14.19 16.06
C GLY A 270 -18.84 14.01 14.76
N GLY A 271 -18.88 12.79 14.22
CA GLY A 271 -19.63 12.50 13.00
C GLY A 271 -18.78 12.52 11.73
N GLU A 272 -19.40 12.76 10.58
CA GLU A 272 -18.72 12.64 9.28
C GLU A 272 -17.77 13.82 8.99
N GLN A 273 -16.50 13.49 8.78
CA GLN A 273 -15.43 14.43 8.51
C GLN A 273 -14.80 14.16 7.14
N ARG A 274 -14.40 15.22 6.45
CA ARG A 274 -13.71 15.14 5.16
C ARG A 274 -12.53 16.12 5.13
N VAL A 275 -11.43 15.64 4.57
CA VAL A 275 -10.22 16.44 4.27
C VAL A 275 -9.93 16.28 2.79
N VAL A 276 -9.80 17.38 2.06
CA VAL A 276 -9.41 17.39 0.65
C VAL A 276 -8.15 18.23 0.49
N ILE A 277 -7.10 17.62 -0.07
CA ILE A 277 -5.81 18.27 -0.33
C ILE A 277 -5.58 18.34 -1.84
N PHE A 278 -5.18 19.50 -2.35
CA PHE A 278 -4.98 19.72 -3.78
C PHE A 278 -3.84 20.72 -4.02
N PRO A 279 -3.25 20.74 -5.23
CA PRO A 279 -2.15 21.65 -5.54
C PRO A 279 -2.53 23.12 -5.34
N GLN A 280 -1.57 23.91 -4.88
CA GLN A 280 -1.71 25.36 -4.91
C GLN A 280 -1.69 25.85 -6.36
N THR A 281 -2.61 26.75 -6.70
CA THR A 281 -2.67 27.44 -7.99
C THR A 281 -1.58 28.47 -8.15
#